data_AF-A0A2M7GG34-F1
#
_entry.id   AF-A0A2M7GG34-F1
#
_cell.length_a   1.000
_cell.length_b   1.000
_cell.length_c   1.000
_cell.angle_alpha   90.00
_cell.angle_beta   90.00
_cell.angle_gamma   90.00
#
_symmetry.space_group_name_H-M   'P 1'
#
loop_
_entity.id
_entity.type
_entity.pdbx_description
1 polymer ?
#
loop_
_entity_poly.entity_id
_entity_poly.type
_entity_poly.pdbx_seq_one_letter_code
_entity_poly.pdbx_strand_id
1 'polypeptide(L)' 'MPRKGRFKNFDETVRRFIVRYGEDALAEAQRRVHELEAAGDAEGADTWRRVAAAIAISLADPGTGQLH' A
#
# COMPACT_ATOMS: atom_id res chain seq x y z
N MET A 1 11.20 17.63 14.94
CA MET A 1 9.72 17.53 15.02
C MET A 1 9.28 16.25 14.33
N PRO A 2 8.60 15.30 15.01
CA PRO A 2 8.22 14.03 14.38
C PRO A 2 7.06 14.26 13.40
N ARG A 3 7.26 13.91 12.12
CA ARG A 3 6.23 13.95 11.07
C ARG A 3 5.20 12.83 11.28
N LYS A 4 4.41 12.92 12.35
CA LYS A 4 3.45 11.88 12.78
C LYS A 4 2.15 11.85 11.97
N GLY A 5 1.93 12.82 11.07
CA GLY A 5 0.72 12.92 10.24
C GLY A 5 0.76 12.18 8.89
N ARG A 6 1.95 11.93 8.32
CA ARG A 6 2.05 11.36 6.96
C ARG A 6 1.72 9.85 6.91
N PHE A 7 1.95 9.14 8.01
CA PHE A 7 1.79 7.68 8.08
C PHE A 7 0.36 7.21 8.31
N LYS A 8 -0.50 8.02 8.98
CA LYS A 8 -1.92 7.65 9.16
C LYS A 8 -2.66 7.52 7.83
N ASN A 9 -2.40 8.44 6.90
CA ASN A 9 -2.99 8.38 5.56
C ASN A 9 -2.48 7.18 4.75
N PHE A 10 -1.23 6.77 4.96
CA PHE A 10 -0.63 5.64 4.27
C PHE A 10 -1.26 4.31 4.70
N ASP A 11 -1.36 4.07 6.01
CA ASP A 11 -1.96 2.85 6.55
C ASP A 11 -3.45 2.74 6.21
N GLU A 12 -4.17 3.86 6.27
CA GLU A 12 -5.57 3.91 5.83
C GLU A 12 -5.72 3.63 4.32
N THR A 13 -4.79 4.15 3.51
CA THR A 13 -4.78 3.88 2.06
C THR A 13 -4.60 2.39 1.80
N VAL A 14 -3.61 1.75 2.44
CA VAL A 14 -3.35 0.31 2.33
C VAL A 14 -4.59 -0.49 2.74
N ARG A 15 -5.18 -0.20 3.91
CA ARG A 15 -6.40 -0.89 4.38
C ARG A 15 -7.58 -0.72 3.43
N ARG A 16 -7.85 0.50 2.96
CA ARG A 16 -8.93 0.75 1.99
C ARG A 16 -8.68 0.03 0.67
N PHE A 17 -7.43 -0.08 0.24
CA PHE A 17 -7.06 -0.80 -0.97
C PHE A 17 -7.33 -2.29 -0.83
N ILE A 18 -6.90 -2.89 0.27
CA ILE A 18 -7.14 -4.31 0.58
C ILE A 18 -8.65 -4.57 0.70
N VAL A 19 -9.41 -3.71 1.39
CA VAL A 19 -10.87 -3.88 1.50
C VAL A 19 -11.57 -3.76 0.14
N ARG A 20 -11.08 -2.89 -0.75
CA ARG A 20 -11.69 -2.67 -2.08
C ARG A 20 -11.36 -3.79 -3.08
N TYR A 21 -10.12 -4.24 -3.10
CA TYR A 21 -9.60 -5.13 -4.14
C TYR A 21 -9.30 -6.54 -3.63
N GLY A 22 -9.35 -6.78 -2.32
CA GLY A 22 -9.09 -8.10 -1.73
C GLY A 22 -7.70 -8.62 -2.08
N GLU A 23 -7.66 -9.83 -2.62
CA GLU A 23 -6.44 -10.53 -3.04
C GLU A 23 -5.76 -9.84 -4.24
N ASP A 24 -6.52 -9.13 -5.08
CA ASP A 24 -6.00 -8.37 -6.22
C ASP A 24 -5.35 -7.03 -5.82
N ALA A 25 -5.45 -6.63 -4.55
CA ALA A 25 -4.94 -5.34 -4.08
C ALA A 25 -3.44 -5.17 -4.37
N LEU A 26 -2.66 -6.24 -4.27
CA LEU A 26 -1.22 -6.21 -4.57
C LEU A 26 -0.97 -6.01 -6.07
N ALA A 27 -1.68 -6.75 -6.93
CA ALA A 27 -1.55 -6.66 -8.37
C ALA A 27 -1.93 -5.26 -8.87
N GLU A 28 -3.01 -4.69 -8.35
CA GLU A 28 -3.45 -3.33 -8.70
C GLU A 28 -2.46 -2.25 -8.22
N ALA A 29 -1.87 -2.43 -7.03
CA ALA A 29 -0.84 -1.52 -6.55
C ALA A 29 0.43 -1.58 -7.42
N GLN A 30 0.86 -2.78 -7.84
CA GLN A 30 1.99 -2.97 -8.75
C GLN A 30 1.73 -2.39 -10.14
N ARG A 31 0.52 -2.59 -10.68
CA ARG A 31 0.10 -1.96 -11.93
C ARG A 31 0.22 -0.44 -11.86
N ARG A 32 -0.18 0.16 -10.73
CA ARG A 32 -0.10 1.61 -10.52
C ARG A 32 1.35 2.12 -10.45
N VAL A 33 2.27 1.32 -9.90
CA VAL A 33 3.71 1.61 -9.96
C VAL A 33 4.15 1.70 -11.43
N HIS A 34 3.82 0.70 -12.25
CA HIS A 34 4.20 0.69 -13.65
C HIS A 34 3.58 1.83 -14.47
N GLU A 35 2.32 2.18 -14.21
CA GLU A 35 1.67 3.33 -14.86
C GLU A 35 2.39 4.65 -14.52
N LEU A 36 2.83 4.83 -13.28
CA LEU A 36 3.58 6.02 -12.86
C LEU A 36 5.01 6.05 -13.39
N GLU A 37 5.68 4.89 -13.42
CA GLU A 37 6.99 4.76 -14.07
C GLU A 37 6.90 5.11 -15.56
N ALA A 38 5.89 4.60 -16.26
CA ALA A 38 5.66 4.89 -17.68
C ALA A 38 5.31 6.37 -17.93
N ALA A 39 4.65 7.02 -16.98
CA ALA A 39 4.39 8.46 -17.01
C ALA A 39 5.61 9.32 -16.64
N GLY A 40 6.71 8.71 -16.21
CA GLY A 40 7.91 9.41 -15.75
C GLY A 40 7.83 9.95 -14.32
N ASP A 41 6.77 9.61 -13.57
CA ASP A 41 6.57 10.05 -12.19
C ASP A 41 7.25 9.10 -11.19
N ALA A 42 8.57 9.23 -11.08
CA ALA A 42 9.39 8.38 -10.23
C ALA A 42 9.05 8.52 -8.72
N GLU A 43 8.65 9.71 -8.27
CA GLU A 43 8.29 9.96 -6.86
C GLU A 43 6.95 9.29 -6.49
N GLY A 44 5.95 9.37 -7.38
CA GLY A 44 4.70 8.64 -7.21
C GLY A 44 4.92 7.13 -7.29
N ALA A 45 5.74 6.66 -8.22
CA ALA A 45 6.10 5.25 -8.32
C ALA A 45 6.76 4.73 -7.02
N ASP A 46 7.70 5.48 -6.42
CA ASP A 46 8.29 5.11 -5.12
C ASP A 46 7.25 5.03 -4.01
N THR A 47 6.32 5.98 -3.99
CA THR A 47 5.23 5.98 -3.02
C THR A 47 4.37 4.72 -3.16
N TRP A 48 3.99 4.38 -4.39
CA TRP A 48 3.18 3.18 -4.67
C TRP A 48 3.95 1.88 -4.46
N ARG A 49 5.28 1.85 -4.62
CA ARG A 49 6.10 0.69 -4.23
C ARG A 49 6.02 0.42 -2.73
N ARG A 50 6.04 1.47 -1.91
CA ARG A 50 5.85 1.33 -0.46
C ARG A 50 4.45 0.82 -0.13
N VAL A 51 3.42 1.32 -0.82
CA VAL A 51 2.03 0.84 -0.67
C VAL A 51 1.91 -0.64 -1.04
N ALA A 52 2.46 -1.05 -2.18
CA ALA A 52 2.45 -2.45 -2.61
C ALA A 52 3.17 -3.37 -1.61
N ALA A 53 4.32 -2.96 -1.08
CA ALA A 53 5.03 -3.71 -0.05
C ALA A 53 4.20 -3.85 1.23
N ALA A 54 3.53 -2.78 1.68
CA ALA A 54 2.66 -2.82 2.84
C ALA A 54 1.44 -3.74 2.62
N ILE A 55 0.83 -3.69 1.43
CA ILE A 55 -0.26 -4.60 1.05
C ILE A 55 0.21 -6.05 1.08
N ALA A 56 1.38 -6.35 0.51
CA ALA A 56 1.94 -7.71 0.52
C ALA A 56 2.15 -8.24 1.95
N ILE A 57 2.67 -7.40 2.86
CA ILE A 57 2.83 -7.74 4.27
C ILE A 57 1.47 -7.99 4.93
N SER A 58 0.49 -7.12 4.71
CA SER A 58 -0.85 -7.26 5.29
C SER A 58 -1.63 -8.47 4.76
N LEU A 59 -1.43 -8.86 3.50
CA LEU A 59 -2.04 -10.06 2.92
C LEU A 59 -1.32 -11.34 3.39
N ALA A 60 0.00 -11.27 3.61
CA ALA A 60 0.79 -12.39 4.13
C ALA A 60 0.56 -12.64 5.63
N ASP A 61 0.14 -11.62 6.38
CA ASP A 61 -0.23 -11.73 7.80
C ASP A 61 -1.74 -11.55 8.00
N PRO A 62 -2.57 -12.59 7.75
CA PRO A 62 -4.00 -12.54 8.08
C PRO A 62 -4.28 -12.60 9.60
N GLY A 63 -3.26 -12.53 10.47
CA GLY A 63 -3.29 -13.20 11.77
C GLY A 63 -2.71 -12.51 13.01
N THR A 64 -2.07 -11.35 12.94
CA THR A 64 -1.56 -10.69 14.16
C THR A 64 -2.50 -9.60 14.65
N GLY A 65 -3.61 -9.97 15.32
CA GLY A 65 -4.44 -8.96 15.99
C GLY A 65 -5.79 -9.31 16.62
N GLN A 66 -6.24 -10.58 16.66
CA GLN A 66 -7.41 -10.96 17.47
C GLN A 66 -7.10 -12.15 18.37
N LEU A 67 -6.18 -11.94 19.31
CA LEU A 67 -6.06 -12.70 20.54
C LEU A 67 -5.89 -11.68 21.68
N HIS A 68 -7.00 -11.16 22.19
CA HIS A 68 -7.16 -10.72 23.58
C HIS A 68 -8.61 -10.34 23.87
#